data_AF-A0A970GX49-F1
#
_entry.id   AF-A0A970GX49-F1
#
_cell.length_a   1.000
_cell.length_b   1.000
_cell.length_c   1.000
_cell.angle_alpha   90.00
_cell.angle_beta   90.00
_cell.angle_gamma   90.00
#
_symmetry.space_group_name_H-M   'P 1'
#
loop_
_entity.id
_entity.type
_entity.pdbx_description
1 polymer ?
#
loop_
_entity_poly.entity_id
_entity_poly.type
_entity_poly.pdbx_seq_one_letter_code
_entity_poly.pdbx_strand_id
1 'polypeptide(L)'
;MRERNVFDPNDFQGSDSERIAQAVAAAAARQGTVRITRRDDADGRAVWLIDEAILLPGNLTLIIDNCTIQLSDLARDNFIRSANCGIGISEVEPIGNLHILGVGNAVLLGAEHPRATGDAVKTLGVRSYGTDAGKPGERQTGDWRNMGILLARVHNFTIENLLIREAHCWAVSLEKCTRGVIRNLSFHATERRIIDGEPQTILNQDGLDLRAGCRDIVIDTLRGVTGDDLLALTGICLQDTPAGTLDHGVSGGKVGDPANDIRNIIIRNVIGHSAGGHQIVRFLNTAGLCMRNIVLDGLIDTSPGTITDHAAVRIGDDRAVWGGVTPLGDTSEFQIRNIFSRARSAILVAGSLCDSVIDGVFNSNPDGVALNLASGEENFRNVAVSNVCDVIRKPITAKHEKKGEEGAANGR
;
A
#
# COMPACT_ATOMS: atom_id res chain seq x y z
N MET A 1 23.17 -28.57 -15.47
CA MET A 1 22.35 -28.25 -16.66
C MET A 1 21.60 -26.97 -16.32
N ARG A 2 21.82 -25.86 -17.03
CA ARG A 2 20.91 -24.70 -16.92
C ARG A 2 19.53 -25.15 -17.40
N GLU A 3 18.49 -24.88 -16.63
CA GLU A 3 17.12 -25.10 -17.08
C GLU A 3 16.92 -24.33 -18.40
N ARG A 4 16.35 -24.99 -19.41
CA ARG A 4 16.09 -24.32 -20.69
C ARG A 4 15.11 -23.17 -20.41
N ASN A 5 15.43 -21.97 -20.87
CA ASN A 5 14.64 -20.74 -20.73
C ASN A 5 14.70 -20.01 -19.36
N VAL A 6 15.75 -20.25 -18.56
CA VAL A 6 16.07 -19.39 -17.40
C VAL A 6 17.24 -18.48 -17.73
N PHE A 7 17.05 -17.17 -17.53
CA PHE A 7 18.02 -16.13 -17.83
C PHE A 7 18.44 -15.40 -16.56
N ASP A 8 19.74 -15.35 -16.29
CA ASP A 8 20.32 -14.66 -15.15
C ASP A 8 21.01 -13.37 -15.63
N PRO A 9 20.72 -12.19 -15.06
CA PRO A 9 21.42 -10.93 -15.40
C PRO A 9 22.95 -11.01 -15.29
N ASN A 10 23.48 -11.94 -14.49
CA ASN A 10 24.93 -12.18 -14.42
C ASN A 10 25.55 -12.64 -15.75
N ASP A 11 24.75 -13.22 -16.66
CA ASP A 11 25.21 -13.64 -17.99
C ASP A 11 25.35 -12.48 -19.00
N PHE A 12 24.94 -11.27 -18.62
CA PHE A 12 24.91 -10.09 -19.49
C PHE A 12 25.93 -9.03 -19.06
N GLN A 13 26.19 -8.07 -19.94
CA GLN A 13 27.16 -6.98 -19.73
C GLN A 13 26.45 -5.63 -19.66
N GLY A 14 27.10 -4.65 -19.03
CA GLY A 14 26.56 -3.29 -18.86
C GLY A 14 26.28 -2.94 -17.40
N SER A 15 25.54 -1.88 -17.18
CA SER A 15 24.99 -1.53 -15.86
C SER A 15 24.05 -2.62 -15.34
N ASP A 16 23.73 -2.60 -14.04
CA ASP A 16 22.79 -3.57 -13.46
C ASP A 16 21.41 -3.48 -14.11
N SER A 17 20.91 -2.28 -14.42
CA SER A 17 19.69 -2.08 -15.20
C SER A 17 19.79 -2.71 -16.59
N GLU A 18 20.87 -2.44 -17.33
CA GLU A 18 21.07 -2.97 -18.68
C GLU A 18 21.13 -4.49 -18.69
N ARG A 19 21.82 -5.09 -17.71
CA ARG A 19 21.94 -6.54 -17.55
C ARG A 19 20.58 -7.19 -17.30
N ILE A 20 19.79 -6.61 -16.39
CA ILE A 20 18.44 -7.09 -16.08
C ILE A 20 17.53 -6.93 -17.30
N ALA A 21 17.56 -5.79 -17.98
CA ALA A 21 16.76 -5.54 -19.18
C ALA A 21 17.08 -6.54 -20.30
N GLN A 22 18.36 -6.87 -20.51
CA GLN A 22 18.77 -7.89 -21.47
C GLN A 22 18.27 -9.30 -21.08
N ALA A 23 18.34 -9.66 -19.79
CA ALA A 23 17.81 -10.92 -19.30
C ALA A 23 16.28 -11.01 -19.51
N VAL A 24 15.56 -9.93 -19.23
CA VAL A 24 14.11 -9.82 -19.48
C VAL A 24 13.80 -9.97 -20.97
N ALA A 25 14.52 -9.28 -21.85
CA ALA A 25 14.33 -9.39 -23.30
C ALA A 25 14.57 -10.83 -23.80
N ALA A 26 15.62 -11.48 -23.30
CA ALA A 26 15.95 -12.86 -23.66
C ALA A 26 14.91 -13.88 -23.17
N ALA A 27 14.33 -13.65 -21.98
CA ALA A 27 13.25 -14.44 -21.41
C ALA A 27 11.92 -14.21 -22.16
N ALA A 28 11.56 -12.96 -22.43
CA ALA A 28 10.32 -12.59 -23.12
C ALA A 28 10.21 -13.25 -24.50
N ALA A 29 11.32 -13.31 -25.25
CA ALA A 29 11.38 -13.98 -26.55
C ALA A 29 11.06 -15.49 -26.50
N ARG A 30 11.06 -16.10 -25.30
CA ARG A 30 10.88 -17.54 -25.10
C ARG A 30 9.80 -17.87 -24.06
N GLN A 31 9.01 -16.88 -23.61
CA GLN A 31 8.07 -17.02 -22.48
C GLN A 31 8.75 -17.67 -21.26
N GLY A 32 9.98 -17.21 -21.01
CA GLY A 32 10.90 -17.80 -20.04
C GLY A 32 10.83 -17.17 -18.67
N THR A 33 11.83 -17.54 -17.86
CA THR A 33 12.01 -17.02 -16.51
C THR A 33 13.26 -16.15 -16.46
N VAL A 34 13.16 -15.00 -15.80
CA VAL A 34 14.33 -14.24 -15.34
C VAL A 34 14.58 -14.65 -13.91
N ARG A 35 15.77 -15.15 -13.59
CA ARG A 35 16.17 -15.46 -12.22
C ARG A 35 17.34 -14.56 -11.85
N ILE A 36 17.06 -13.52 -11.09
CA ILE A 36 18.06 -12.58 -10.57
C ILE A 36 18.66 -13.23 -9.33
N THR A 37 19.87 -13.77 -9.46
CA THR A 37 20.62 -14.31 -8.32
C THR A 37 21.50 -13.24 -7.70
N ARG A 38 22.29 -13.60 -6.69
CA ARG A 38 23.29 -12.68 -6.12
C ARG A 38 24.16 -12.10 -7.24
N ARG A 39 24.37 -10.77 -7.19
CA ARG A 39 25.24 -10.08 -8.12
C ARG A 39 26.66 -10.63 -8.05
N ASP A 40 27.20 -11.00 -9.21
CA ASP A 40 28.57 -11.48 -9.40
C ASP A 40 29.30 -10.45 -10.25
N ASP A 41 30.06 -9.57 -9.59
CA ASP A 41 30.81 -8.50 -10.24
C ASP A 41 32.07 -8.13 -9.44
N ALA A 42 33.04 -7.52 -10.12
CA ALA A 42 34.38 -7.28 -9.59
C ALA A 42 34.43 -6.17 -8.51
N ASP A 43 33.44 -5.28 -8.46
CA ASP A 43 33.40 -4.18 -7.49
C ASP A 43 33.02 -4.63 -6.06
N GLY A 44 32.64 -5.90 -5.87
CA GLY A 44 32.31 -6.48 -4.57
C GLY A 44 30.96 -6.06 -3.98
N ARG A 45 30.15 -5.24 -4.69
CA ARG A 45 28.82 -4.82 -4.21
C ARG A 45 27.83 -5.98 -4.25
N ALA A 46 27.14 -6.19 -3.13
CA ALA A 46 26.18 -7.29 -2.95
C ALA A 46 24.75 -6.99 -3.42
N VAL A 47 24.48 -5.77 -3.88
CA VAL A 47 23.16 -5.31 -4.35
C VAL A 47 23.16 -5.06 -5.85
N TRP A 48 22.04 -5.36 -6.51
CA TRP A 48 21.74 -4.88 -7.86
C TRP A 48 21.22 -3.44 -7.76
N LEU A 49 21.94 -2.47 -8.29
CA LEU A 49 21.56 -1.06 -8.21
C LEU A 49 20.92 -0.62 -9.53
N ILE A 50 19.61 -0.40 -9.53
CA ILE A 50 18.85 -0.06 -10.73
C ILE A 50 18.51 1.44 -10.79
N ASP A 51 18.69 2.02 -11.97
CA ASP A 51 18.35 3.42 -12.27
C ASP A 51 16.93 3.57 -12.87
N GLU A 52 16.34 2.45 -13.32
CA GLU A 52 15.07 2.38 -14.04
C GLU A 52 14.29 1.12 -13.65
N ALA A 53 12.98 1.14 -13.86
CA ALA A 53 12.13 0.02 -13.49
C ALA A 53 12.43 -1.23 -14.31
N ILE A 54 12.40 -2.39 -13.65
CA ILE A 54 12.37 -3.68 -14.35
C ILE A 54 11.01 -3.80 -15.05
N LEU A 55 11.00 -3.61 -16.37
CA LEU A 55 9.80 -3.65 -17.20
C LEU A 55 9.42 -5.10 -17.54
N LEU A 56 8.32 -5.60 -16.98
CA LEU A 56 7.88 -6.98 -17.17
C LEU A 56 6.76 -7.09 -18.22
N PRO A 57 6.97 -7.77 -19.35
CA PRO A 57 5.89 -8.14 -20.27
C PRO A 57 5.03 -9.28 -19.70
N GLY A 58 3.89 -9.57 -20.35
CA GLY A 58 3.10 -10.75 -20.02
C GLY A 58 3.79 -12.07 -20.38
N ASN A 59 3.31 -13.17 -19.82
CA ASN A 59 3.86 -14.53 -19.96
C ASN A 59 5.33 -14.65 -19.53
N LEU A 60 5.64 -14.09 -18.37
CA LEU A 60 6.99 -14.07 -17.82
C LEU A 60 6.96 -14.29 -16.30
N THR A 61 7.96 -15.02 -15.81
CA THR A 61 8.23 -15.16 -14.37
C THR A 61 9.54 -14.46 -14.02
N LEU A 62 9.49 -13.52 -13.09
CA LEU A 62 10.65 -12.91 -12.45
C LEU A 62 10.86 -13.58 -11.09
N ILE A 63 12.04 -14.16 -10.88
CA ILE A 63 12.48 -14.73 -9.60
C ILE A 63 13.61 -13.86 -9.05
N ILE A 64 13.44 -13.36 -7.83
CA ILE A 64 14.48 -12.68 -7.05
C ILE A 64 15.01 -13.70 -6.06
N ASP A 65 16.25 -14.14 -6.24
CA ASP A 65 16.81 -15.30 -5.54
C ASP A 65 17.97 -14.90 -4.64
N ASN A 66 17.65 -14.81 -3.34
CA ASN A 66 18.59 -14.55 -2.26
C ASN A 66 19.50 -13.33 -2.53
N CYS A 67 18.89 -12.27 -3.06
CA CYS A 67 19.56 -11.02 -3.40
C CYS A 67 18.71 -9.79 -3.08
N THR A 68 19.38 -8.64 -3.08
CA THR A 68 18.74 -7.33 -2.93
C THR A 68 18.80 -6.58 -4.26
N ILE A 69 17.67 -6.04 -4.68
CA ILE A 69 17.56 -5.05 -5.75
C ILE A 69 17.27 -3.71 -5.08
N GLN A 70 18.11 -2.71 -5.35
CA GLN A 70 18.02 -1.39 -4.76
C GLN A 70 17.87 -0.31 -5.84
N LEU A 71 16.96 0.64 -5.63
CA LEU A 71 16.91 1.84 -6.48
C LEU A 71 18.15 2.70 -6.21
N SER A 72 18.77 3.23 -7.27
CA SER A 72 19.84 4.20 -7.12
C SER A 72 19.31 5.58 -6.71
N ASP A 73 20.21 6.45 -6.25
CA ASP A 73 19.89 7.86 -6.00
C ASP A 73 19.66 8.67 -7.29
N LEU A 74 19.92 8.07 -8.46
CA LEU A 74 19.59 8.64 -9.77
C LEU A 74 18.19 8.21 -10.25
N ALA A 75 17.64 7.15 -9.64
CA ALA A 75 16.37 6.58 -10.03
C ALA A 75 15.20 7.49 -9.68
N ARG A 76 14.29 7.62 -10.64
CA ARG A 76 12.94 8.15 -10.43
C ARG A 76 11.97 7.24 -11.19
N ASP A 77 11.98 5.98 -10.79
CA ASP A 77 11.18 4.91 -11.37
C ASP A 77 10.88 3.83 -10.33
N ASN A 78 9.98 2.91 -10.70
CA ASN A 78 9.55 1.81 -9.85
C ASN A 78 10.69 0.79 -9.64
N PHE A 79 10.59 -0.11 -8.67
CA PHE A 79 11.41 -1.34 -8.69
C PHE A 79 11.07 -2.17 -9.91
N ILE A 80 9.77 -2.41 -10.09
CA ILE A 80 9.20 -3.29 -11.11
C ILE A 80 7.93 -2.63 -11.64
N ARG A 81 7.77 -2.61 -12.97
CA ARG A 81 6.55 -2.10 -13.63
C ARG A 81 6.09 -3.04 -14.73
N SER A 82 4.78 -3.23 -14.89
CA SER A 82 4.24 -3.94 -16.04
C SER A 82 4.51 -3.17 -17.33
N ALA A 83 5.06 -3.82 -18.35
CA ALA A 83 5.57 -3.16 -19.56
C ALA A 83 4.48 -2.50 -20.45
N ASN A 84 3.20 -2.78 -20.17
CA ASN A 84 2.04 -2.22 -20.87
C ASN A 84 1.60 -0.84 -20.36
N CYS A 85 2.28 -0.28 -19.36
CA CYS A 85 1.97 1.05 -18.84
C CYS A 85 3.24 1.90 -18.65
N GLY A 86 3.08 3.22 -18.72
CA GLY A 86 4.20 4.15 -18.63
C GLY A 86 3.87 5.50 -19.26
N ILE A 87 4.84 6.41 -19.19
CA ILE A 87 4.70 7.76 -19.76
C ILE A 87 4.43 7.65 -21.26
N GLY A 88 3.37 8.32 -21.73
CA GLY A 88 2.99 8.34 -23.14
C GLY A 88 2.20 7.11 -23.62
N ILE A 89 1.94 6.13 -22.76
CA ILE A 89 1.03 5.03 -23.06
C ILE A 89 -0.40 5.46 -22.73
N SER A 90 -1.09 6.05 -23.70
CA SER A 90 -2.46 6.57 -23.53
C SER A 90 -3.52 5.48 -23.46
N GLU A 91 -3.21 4.27 -23.93
CA GLU A 91 -4.07 3.09 -23.86
C GLU A 91 -3.29 1.94 -23.21
N VAL A 92 -3.64 1.61 -21.97
CA VAL A 92 -3.06 0.48 -21.26
C VAL A 92 -3.79 -0.79 -21.72
N GLU A 93 -3.15 -1.55 -22.60
CA GLU A 93 -3.70 -2.83 -23.08
C GLU A 93 -3.51 -3.93 -22.04
N PRO A 94 -4.49 -4.83 -21.83
CA PRO A 94 -4.34 -5.92 -20.86
C PRO A 94 -3.19 -6.86 -21.21
N ILE A 95 -2.41 -7.25 -20.20
CA ILE A 95 -1.43 -8.34 -20.27
C ILE A 95 -1.77 -9.39 -19.21
N GLY A 96 -1.12 -10.55 -19.23
CA GLY A 96 -1.34 -11.54 -18.19
C GLY A 96 -0.27 -12.60 -18.07
N ASN A 97 -0.47 -13.53 -17.11
CA ASN A 97 0.48 -14.58 -16.76
C ASN A 97 1.85 -13.99 -16.36
N LEU A 98 1.81 -13.05 -15.41
CA LEU A 98 2.99 -12.34 -14.92
C LEU A 98 3.21 -12.69 -13.45
N HIS A 99 4.39 -13.22 -13.13
CA HIS A 99 4.69 -13.72 -11.80
C HIS A 99 5.98 -13.10 -11.26
N ILE A 100 5.94 -12.57 -10.03
CA ILE A 100 7.07 -11.97 -9.32
C ILE A 100 7.25 -12.77 -8.03
N LEU A 101 8.34 -13.53 -7.92
CA LEU A 101 8.55 -14.51 -6.87
C LEU A 101 9.87 -14.25 -6.15
N GLY A 102 9.85 -14.24 -4.83
CA GLY A 102 11.05 -14.27 -4.00
C GLY A 102 11.45 -15.69 -3.60
N VAL A 103 12.74 -15.95 -3.57
CA VAL A 103 13.36 -17.16 -3.02
C VAL A 103 14.42 -16.75 -2.01
N GLY A 104 14.41 -17.36 -0.82
CA GLY A 104 15.35 -17.01 0.25
C GLY A 104 15.17 -15.57 0.71
N ASN A 105 16.27 -14.83 0.83
CA ASN A 105 16.26 -13.42 1.22
C ASN A 105 16.11 -12.49 0.00
N ALA A 106 14.90 -12.44 -0.57
CA ALA A 106 14.55 -11.57 -1.70
C ALA A 106 14.11 -10.18 -1.20
N VAL A 107 14.91 -9.15 -1.49
CA VAL A 107 14.68 -7.80 -0.96
C VAL A 107 14.58 -6.77 -2.09
N LEU A 108 13.54 -5.93 -2.03
CA LEU A 108 13.45 -4.68 -2.78
C LEU A 108 13.72 -3.52 -1.81
N LEU A 109 14.69 -2.66 -2.12
CA LEU A 109 15.16 -1.61 -1.22
C LEU A 109 15.15 -0.24 -1.92
N GLY A 110 14.49 0.76 -1.34
CA GLY A 110 14.54 2.11 -1.87
C GLY A 110 15.94 2.73 -1.84
N ALA A 111 16.14 3.74 -2.68
CA ALA A 111 17.33 4.60 -2.72
C ALA A 111 17.70 5.22 -1.36
N GLU A 112 18.96 5.61 -1.21
CA GLU A 112 19.47 6.28 -0.01
C GLU A 112 19.04 7.74 0.03
N HIS A 113 19.15 8.42 -1.11
CA HIS A 113 18.75 9.80 -1.35
C HIS A 113 17.76 9.82 -2.53
N PRO A 114 16.50 9.39 -2.33
CA PRO A 114 15.53 9.34 -3.40
C PRO A 114 15.33 10.71 -4.05
N ARG A 115 15.24 10.70 -5.38
CA ARG A 115 14.98 11.91 -6.16
C ARG A 115 13.62 12.52 -5.85
N ALA A 116 12.62 11.67 -5.68
CA ALA A 116 11.27 12.06 -5.32
C ALA A 116 10.61 10.97 -4.48
N THR A 117 9.65 11.38 -3.65
CA THR A 117 8.82 10.47 -2.86
C THR A 117 7.37 10.94 -2.84
N GLY A 118 6.45 10.06 -2.44
CA GLY A 118 5.02 10.31 -2.43
C GLY A 118 4.38 10.31 -3.82
N ASP A 119 3.06 10.54 -3.86
CA ASP A 119 2.26 10.62 -5.08
C ASP A 119 2.28 12.02 -5.74
N ALA A 120 1.53 12.16 -6.82
CA ALA A 120 1.44 13.39 -7.61
C ALA A 120 0.96 14.63 -6.84
N VAL A 121 0.33 14.46 -5.67
CA VAL A 121 -0.16 15.59 -4.85
C VAL A 121 0.77 15.92 -3.67
N LYS A 122 1.92 15.25 -3.55
CA LYS A 122 2.94 15.56 -2.55
C LYS A 122 4.02 16.46 -3.14
N THR A 123 4.05 17.72 -2.72
CA THR A 123 5.12 18.67 -3.06
C THR A 123 6.41 18.30 -2.36
N LEU A 124 7.50 18.19 -3.13
CA LEU A 124 8.83 17.83 -2.64
C LEU A 124 9.44 18.98 -1.81
N GLY A 125 10.13 18.66 -0.73
CA GLY A 125 10.73 19.62 0.21
C GLY A 125 9.71 20.37 1.10
N VAL A 126 8.41 20.17 0.88
CA VAL A 126 7.33 20.78 1.67
C VAL A 126 6.53 19.71 2.40
N ARG A 127 6.05 18.70 1.67
CA ARG A 127 5.23 17.62 2.22
C ARG A 127 6.00 16.31 2.31
N SER A 128 6.80 16.01 1.30
CA SER A 128 7.59 14.77 1.21
C SER A 128 9.01 15.09 0.76
N TYR A 129 9.97 14.23 1.07
CA TYR A 129 11.36 14.39 0.70
C TYR A 129 11.62 14.10 -0.78
N GLY A 130 12.66 14.71 -1.34
CA GLY A 130 13.18 14.35 -2.65
C GLY A 130 14.32 15.27 -3.03
N THR A 131 15.43 14.72 -3.54
CA THR A 131 16.57 15.55 -3.95
C THR A 131 16.27 16.45 -5.15
N ASP A 132 15.16 16.21 -5.87
CA ASP A 132 14.68 17.05 -6.98
C ASP A 132 14.05 18.38 -6.49
N ALA A 133 13.77 18.50 -5.18
CA ALA A 133 13.15 19.70 -4.62
C ALA A 133 13.97 20.98 -4.91
N GLY A 134 13.30 22.00 -5.45
CA GLY A 134 13.88 23.30 -5.79
C GLY A 134 14.80 23.31 -7.01
N LYS A 135 15.05 22.17 -7.68
CA LYS A 135 15.93 22.10 -8.85
C LYS A 135 15.20 22.53 -10.14
N PRO A 136 15.74 23.50 -10.90
CA PRO A 136 15.17 23.88 -12.20
C PRO A 136 15.10 22.70 -13.17
N GLY A 137 13.97 22.57 -13.89
CA GLY A 137 13.75 21.50 -14.86
C GLY A 137 13.26 20.17 -14.26
N GLU A 138 13.33 20.01 -12.94
CA GLU A 138 12.85 18.80 -12.26
C GLU A 138 11.38 18.93 -11.82
N ARG A 139 10.67 17.79 -11.77
CA ARG A 139 9.29 17.76 -11.28
C ARG A 139 9.27 17.91 -9.75
N GLN A 140 8.52 18.91 -9.28
CA GLN A 140 8.47 19.34 -7.88
C GLN A 140 7.42 18.63 -7.02
N THR A 141 6.78 17.59 -7.55
CA THR A 141 5.89 16.69 -6.83
C THR A 141 6.40 15.26 -6.93
N GLY A 142 5.87 14.35 -6.14
CA GLY A 142 5.94 12.92 -6.43
C GLY A 142 5.16 12.53 -7.69
N ASP A 143 5.06 11.24 -7.98
CA ASP A 143 4.19 10.65 -9.00
C ASP A 143 4.21 9.12 -8.90
N TRP A 144 3.49 8.42 -9.80
CA TRP A 144 3.36 6.98 -9.75
C TRP A 144 4.66 6.21 -9.98
N ARG A 145 5.71 6.86 -10.51
CA ARG A 145 7.04 6.24 -10.64
C ARG A 145 7.69 5.97 -9.28
N ASN A 146 7.25 6.63 -8.22
CA ASN A 146 7.77 6.40 -6.87
C ASN A 146 7.17 5.14 -6.21
N MET A 147 6.17 4.50 -6.81
CA MET A 147 5.59 3.25 -6.29
C MET A 147 6.62 2.11 -6.42
N GLY A 148 6.60 1.12 -5.53
CA GLY A 148 7.57 0.03 -5.57
C GLY A 148 7.33 -0.95 -6.73
N ILE A 149 6.29 -1.76 -6.64
CA ILE A 149 5.81 -2.62 -7.73
C ILE A 149 4.54 -2.00 -8.30
N LEU A 150 4.51 -1.68 -9.59
CA LEU A 150 3.35 -1.12 -10.27
C LEU A 150 2.85 -2.05 -11.37
N LEU A 151 1.67 -2.63 -11.19
CA LEU A 151 1.01 -3.44 -12.22
C LEU A 151 -0.29 -2.76 -12.67
N ALA A 152 -0.46 -2.64 -13.98
CA ALA A 152 -1.63 -2.03 -14.59
C ALA A 152 -2.30 -2.99 -15.57
N ARG A 153 -3.59 -3.27 -15.38
CA ARG A 153 -4.40 -4.17 -16.23
C ARG A 153 -3.76 -5.54 -16.47
N VAL A 154 -3.15 -6.09 -15.43
CA VAL A 154 -2.55 -7.43 -15.46
C VAL A 154 -3.58 -8.47 -15.01
N HIS A 155 -3.72 -9.54 -15.79
CA HIS A 155 -4.60 -10.67 -15.52
C HIS A 155 -3.81 -11.93 -15.16
N ASN A 156 -4.28 -12.74 -14.21
CA ASN A 156 -3.61 -13.98 -13.80
C ASN A 156 -2.15 -13.72 -13.37
N PHE A 157 -1.99 -13.13 -12.19
CA PHE A 157 -0.67 -12.70 -11.71
C PHE A 157 -0.37 -13.23 -10.31
N THR A 158 0.92 -13.23 -9.96
CA THR A 158 1.40 -13.65 -8.64
C THR A 158 2.47 -12.70 -8.12
N ILE A 159 2.39 -12.29 -6.85
CA ILE A 159 3.47 -11.58 -6.14
C ILE A 159 3.68 -12.29 -4.81
N GLU A 160 4.83 -12.97 -4.64
CA GLU A 160 5.05 -13.80 -3.45
C GLU A 160 6.45 -13.68 -2.85
N ASN A 161 6.52 -13.80 -1.52
CA ASN A 161 7.75 -14.00 -0.74
C ASN A 161 8.80 -12.87 -0.87
N LEU A 162 8.37 -11.61 -0.82
CA LEU A 162 9.25 -10.45 -0.90
C LEU A 162 9.29 -9.67 0.41
N LEU A 163 10.46 -9.13 0.73
CA LEU A 163 10.62 -8.03 1.67
C LEU A 163 10.80 -6.73 0.90
N ILE A 164 9.93 -5.75 1.12
CA ILE A 164 10.03 -4.41 0.51
C ILE A 164 10.35 -3.41 1.61
N ARG A 165 11.47 -2.69 1.45
CA ARG A 165 11.98 -1.74 2.45
C ARG A 165 12.14 -0.36 1.85
N GLU A 166 11.73 0.65 2.61
CA GLU A 166 11.93 2.06 2.29
C GLU A 166 11.45 2.44 0.88
N ALA A 167 10.33 1.88 0.43
CA ALA A 167 9.69 2.29 -0.82
C ALA A 167 9.43 3.80 -0.81
N HIS A 168 9.55 4.43 -1.97
CA HIS A 168 9.48 5.90 -2.09
C HIS A 168 8.03 6.42 -2.08
N CYS A 169 7.06 5.52 -2.12
CA CYS A 169 5.63 5.74 -2.04
C CYS A 169 5.02 4.35 -1.70
N TRP A 170 3.82 4.06 -2.19
CA TRP A 170 3.15 2.76 -2.07
C TRP A 170 4.08 1.62 -2.51
N ALA A 171 4.33 0.65 -1.64
CA ALA A 171 5.28 -0.43 -1.93
C ALA A 171 4.80 -1.36 -3.04
N VAL A 172 3.49 -1.61 -3.14
CA VAL A 172 2.85 -2.32 -4.25
C VAL A 172 1.57 -1.59 -4.63
N SER A 173 1.39 -1.24 -5.91
CA SER A 173 0.18 -0.60 -6.43
C SER A 173 -0.33 -1.37 -7.64
N LEU A 174 -1.58 -1.83 -7.55
CA LEU A 174 -2.24 -2.61 -8.59
C LEU A 174 -3.43 -1.83 -9.12
N GLU A 175 -3.44 -1.53 -10.41
CA GLU A 175 -4.52 -0.80 -11.08
C GLU A 175 -5.24 -1.71 -12.07
N LYS A 176 -6.56 -1.86 -11.91
CA LYS A 176 -7.42 -2.66 -12.81
C LYS A 176 -6.91 -4.11 -13.01
N CYS A 177 -6.20 -4.66 -12.03
CA CYS A 177 -5.62 -6.00 -12.09
C CYS A 177 -6.63 -7.07 -11.66
N THR A 178 -6.53 -8.28 -12.23
CA THR A 178 -7.55 -9.31 -12.00
C THR A 178 -6.98 -10.72 -11.88
N ARG A 179 -7.68 -11.60 -11.16
CA ARG A 179 -7.27 -13.01 -10.94
C ARG A 179 -5.86 -13.10 -10.35
N GLY A 180 -5.64 -12.36 -9.27
CA GLY A 180 -4.33 -12.21 -8.63
C GLY A 180 -4.17 -13.08 -7.39
N VAL A 181 -2.93 -13.48 -7.12
CA VAL A 181 -2.52 -14.11 -5.87
C VAL A 181 -1.34 -13.35 -5.28
N ILE A 182 -1.49 -12.87 -4.05
CA ILE A 182 -0.46 -12.10 -3.35
C ILE A 182 -0.20 -12.79 -2.03
N ARG A 183 1.02 -13.26 -1.77
CA ARG A 183 1.33 -13.96 -0.53
C ARG A 183 2.66 -13.62 0.09
N ASN A 184 2.71 -13.68 1.42
CA ASN A 184 3.94 -13.56 2.20
C ASN A 184 4.76 -12.30 1.86
N LEU A 185 4.10 -11.15 1.76
CA LEU A 185 4.80 -9.88 1.61
C LEU A 185 5.13 -9.29 2.98
N SER A 186 6.34 -8.77 3.11
CA SER A 186 6.81 -8.08 4.31
C SER A 186 7.20 -6.65 3.97
N PHE A 187 6.83 -5.71 4.83
CA PHE A 187 7.08 -4.28 4.63
C PHE A 187 7.91 -3.70 5.77
N HIS A 188 8.79 -2.75 5.42
CA HIS A 188 9.47 -1.90 6.39
C HIS A 188 9.60 -0.48 5.83
N ALA A 189 8.75 0.40 6.31
CA ALA A 189 8.79 1.83 6.06
C ALA A 189 8.15 2.54 7.25
N THR A 190 8.58 3.77 7.57
CA THR A 190 8.22 4.43 8.84
C THR A 190 7.66 5.84 8.70
N GLU A 191 7.37 6.32 7.49
CA GLU A 191 7.02 7.72 7.14
C GLU A 191 8.13 8.74 7.42
N ARG A 192 9.07 8.39 8.29
CA ARG A 192 10.22 9.19 8.71
C ARG A 192 11.49 8.41 8.50
N ARG A 193 12.51 9.06 7.94
CA ARG A 193 13.84 8.49 7.75
C ARG A 193 14.91 9.54 8.05
N ILE A 194 16.02 9.13 8.66
CA ILE A 194 17.20 9.99 8.76
C ILE A 194 17.96 9.92 7.44
N ILE A 195 18.12 11.07 6.78
CA ILE A 195 18.92 11.22 5.55
C ILE A 195 19.87 12.39 5.79
N ASP A 196 21.17 12.18 5.56
CA ASP A 196 22.22 13.17 5.84
C ASP A 196 22.22 13.72 7.29
N GLY A 197 21.82 12.88 8.25
CA GLY A 197 21.71 13.26 9.66
C GLY A 197 20.43 14.00 10.04
N GLU A 198 19.56 14.32 9.08
CA GLU A 198 18.33 15.07 9.30
C GLU A 198 17.07 14.20 9.16
N PRO A 199 16.03 14.40 10.00
CA PRO A 199 14.77 13.70 9.88
C PRO A 199 13.97 14.19 8.68
N GLN A 200 13.74 13.29 7.72
CA GLN A 200 12.98 13.54 6.51
C GLN A 200 11.63 12.82 6.56
N THR A 201 10.60 13.47 6.01
CA THR A 201 9.27 12.87 5.82
C THR A 201 9.16 12.22 4.46
N ILE A 202 8.66 10.99 4.39
CA ILE A 202 8.34 10.25 3.18
C ILE A 202 6.86 9.84 3.28
N LEU A 203 5.98 10.57 2.60
CA LEU A 203 4.53 10.35 2.69
C LEU A 203 4.06 9.23 1.75
N ASN A 204 2.84 8.72 2.02
CA ASN A 204 2.20 7.65 1.26
C ASN A 204 3.06 6.37 1.19
N GLN A 205 3.64 5.96 2.31
CA GLN A 205 4.39 4.69 2.36
C GLN A 205 3.48 3.53 2.74
N ASP A 206 2.40 3.38 1.96
CA ASP A 206 1.46 2.27 2.07
C ASP A 206 2.15 0.94 1.70
N GLY A 207 1.63 -0.17 2.21
CA GLY A 207 2.16 -1.51 1.91
C GLY A 207 1.64 -2.05 0.56
N LEU A 208 0.35 -2.37 0.52
CA LEU A 208 -0.32 -2.89 -0.67
C LEU A 208 -1.56 -2.05 -1.02
N ASP A 209 -1.58 -1.52 -2.23
CA ASP A 209 -2.72 -0.81 -2.82
C ASP A 209 -3.40 -1.64 -3.91
N LEU A 210 -4.67 -1.97 -3.70
CA LEU A 210 -5.58 -2.38 -4.76
C LEU A 210 -6.40 -1.16 -5.21
N ARG A 211 -6.01 -0.58 -6.33
CA ARG A 211 -6.69 0.59 -6.91
C ARG A 211 -7.92 0.17 -7.70
N ALA A 212 -8.71 1.17 -8.10
CA ALA A 212 -9.89 1.06 -8.95
C ALA A 212 -9.79 -0.04 -10.04
N GLY A 213 -10.82 -0.87 -10.13
CA GLY A 213 -10.99 -1.95 -11.11
C GLY A 213 -10.36 -3.29 -10.73
N CYS A 214 -9.69 -3.38 -9.58
CA CYS A 214 -9.13 -4.63 -9.09
C CYS A 214 -10.21 -5.63 -8.68
N ARG A 215 -10.12 -6.88 -9.15
CA ARG A 215 -11.11 -7.92 -8.80
C ARG A 215 -10.59 -9.35 -8.87
N ASP A 216 -11.24 -10.25 -8.15
CA ASP A 216 -10.91 -11.67 -8.10
C ASP A 216 -9.48 -11.90 -7.59
N ILE A 217 -9.13 -11.31 -6.44
CA ILE A 217 -7.77 -11.34 -5.90
C ILE A 217 -7.76 -12.00 -4.51
N VAL A 218 -6.79 -12.88 -4.29
CA VAL A 218 -6.50 -13.45 -2.98
C VAL A 218 -5.21 -12.85 -2.44
N ILE A 219 -5.30 -12.27 -1.25
CA ILE A 219 -4.19 -11.80 -0.43
C ILE A 219 -4.09 -12.74 0.77
N ASP A 220 -2.95 -13.38 0.94
CA ASP A 220 -2.67 -14.26 2.09
C ASP A 220 -1.32 -13.91 2.70
N THR A 221 -1.38 -13.35 3.90
CA THR A 221 -0.23 -12.98 4.71
C THR A 221 0.51 -11.74 4.22
N LEU A 222 0.16 -10.60 4.83
CA LEU A 222 0.93 -9.36 4.79
C LEU A 222 1.49 -9.10 6.18
N ARG A 223 2.76 -8.68 6.28
CA ARG A 223 3.37 -8.39 7.58
C ARG A 223 4.28 -7.18 7.59
N GLY A 224 4.51 -6.64 8.78
CA GLY A 224 5.56 -5.65 9.02
C GLY A 224 5.01 -4.27 9.35
N VAL A 225 5.78 -3.25 8.98
CA VAL A 225 5.54 -1.85 9.37
C VAL A 225 5.56 -0.99 8.11
N THR A 226 4.54 -0.15 7.97
CA THR A 226 4.40 0.81 6.86
C THR A 226 4.37 2.24 7.39
N GLY A 227 4.74 3.21 6.55
CA GLY A 227 4.65 4.62 6.95
C GLY A 227 3.23 5.16 6.88
N ASP A 228 2.39 4.55 6.05
CA ASP A 228 0.96 4.87 5.89
C ASP A 228 0.14 3.57 6.04
N ASP A 229 -0.98 3.43 5.33
CA ASP A 229 -1.84 2.24 5.38
C ASP A 229 -1.09 0.93 5.02
N LEU A 230 -1.21 -0.14 5.84
CA LEU A 230 -0.55 -1.43 5.51
C LEU A 230 -1.19 -2.10 4.29
N LEU A 231 -2.51 -2.00 4.18
CA LEU A 231 -3.31 -2.47 3.04
C LEU A 231 -4.41 -1.46 2.74
N ALA A 232 -4.47 -0.98 1.51
CA ALA A 232 -5.48 -0.07 1.05
C ALA A 232 -6.19 -0.61 -0.20
N LEU A 233 -7.52 -0.69 -0.15
CA LEU A 233 -8.37 -0.83 -1.32
C LEU A 233 -8.92 0.56 -1.62
N THR A 234 -8.57 1.12 -2.78
CA THR A 234 -8.82 2.54 -3.09
C THR A 234 -9.46 2.71 -4.47
N GLY A 235 -10.79 2.70 -4.46
CA GLY A 235 -11.67 3.00 -5.59
C GLY A 235 -11.97 4.50 -5.70
N ILE A 236 -10.96 5.29 -6.08
CA ILE A 236 -11.10 6.76 -6.22
C ILE A 236 -11.03 7.12 -7.71
N CYS A 237 -12.11 7.70 -8.23
CA CYS A 237 -12.18 8.25 -9.59
C CYS A 237 -13.13 9.45 -9.61
N LEU A 238 -12.68 10.58 -9.04
CA LEU A 238 -13.48 11.81 -8.90
C LEU A 238 -13.65 12.59 -10.21
N GLN A 239 -12.77 12.35 -11.18
CA GLN A 239 -12.79 12.96 -12.51
C GLN A 239 -12.23 11.98 -13.55
N ASP A 240 -12.55 12.22 -14.81
CA ASP A 240 -11.94 11.49 -15.91
C ASP A 240 -10.46 11.84 -15.98
N THR A 241 -9.61 10.83 -16.10
CA THR A 241 -8.16 10.99 -16.11
C THR A 241 -7.55 10.16 -17.24
N PRO A 242 -6.66 10.75 -18.07
CA PRO A 242 -5.95 10.01 -19.10
C PRO A 242 -4.94 9.03 -18.47
N ALA A 243 -4.70 7.92 -19.15
CA ALA A 243 -3.59 7.03 -18.83
C ALA A 243 -2.24 7.61 -19.26
N GLY A 244 -1.16 7.12 -18.66
CA GLY A 244 0.22 7.44 -19.07
C GLY A 244 0.67 8.86 -18.75
N THR A 245 -0.06 9.62 -17.93
CA THR A 245 0.37 10.93 -17.40
C THR A 245 0.95 10.78 -16.00
N LEU A 246 1.66 11.79 -15.52
CA LEU A 246 2.30 11.79 -14.18
C LEU A 246 1.40 12.34 -13.06
N ASP A 247 0.21 12.83 -13.40
CA ASP A 247 -0.63 13.58 -12.46
C ASP A 247 -1.63 12.68 -11.72
N HIS A 248 -1.83 11.45 -12.19
CA HIS A 248 -2.82 10.50 -11.69
C HIS A 248 -2.24 9.06 -11.69
N GLY A 249 -3.08 8.06 -11.38
CA GLY A 249 -2.71 6.65 -11.56
C GLY A 249 -2.39 6.35 -13.03
N VAL A 250 -1.48 5.40 -13.28
CA VAL A 250 -0.90 5.17 -14.61
C VAL A 250 -1.93 4.69 -15.63
N SER A 251 -3.01 4.03 -15.18
CA SER A 251 -4.05 3.44 -16.02
C SER A 251 -5.19 4.39 -16.37
N GLY A 252 -5.20 5.61 -15.79
CA GLY A 252 -6.31 6.54 -15.89
C GLY A 252 -7.64 5.99 -15.36
N GLY A 253 -8.70 6.76 -15.53
CA GLY A 253 -10.02 6.45 -14.96
C GLY A 253 -11.14 7.21 -15.65
N LYS A 254 -12.35 6.64 -15.55
CA LYS A 254 -13.59 7.28 -15.98
C LYS A 254 -14.57 7.26 -14.82
N VAL A 255 -15.16 8.42 -14.52
CA VAL A 255 -16.12 8.56 -13.41
C VAL A 255 -17.33 7.67 -13.67
N GLY A 256 -17.75 6.93 -12.64
CA GLY A 256 -18.94 6.08 -12.70
C GLY A 256 -18.82 4.86 -13.64
N ASP A 257 -17.63 4.56 -14.18
CA ASP A 257 -17.41 3.34 -14.96
C ASP A 257 -17.39 2.12 -14.03
N PRO A 258 -18.34 1.17 -14.12
CA PRO A 258 -18.38 -0.02 -13.26
C PRO A 258 -17.17 -0.95 -13.44
N ALA A 259 -16.38 -0.78 -14.52
CA ALA A 259 -15.11 -1.48 -14.67
C ALA A 259 -14.07 -1.05 -13.61
N ASN A 260 -14.30 0.07 -12.93
CA ASN A 260 -13.48 0.59 -11.83
C ASN A 260 -13.93 0.10 -10.44
N ASP A 261 -15.01 -0.68 -10.35
CA ASP A 261 -15.43 -1.33 -9.10
C ASP A 261 -14.35 -2.28 -8.59
N ILE A 262 -14.24 -2.39 -7.26
CA ILE A 262 -13.38 -3.36 -6.59
C ILE A 262 -14.25 -4.47 -6.02
N ARG A 263 -14.00 -5.72 -6.41
CA ARG A 263 -14.87 -6.83 -5.96
C ARG A 263 -14.19 -8.18 -5.91
N ASN A 264 -14.78 -9.09 -5.14
CA ASN A 264 -14.33 -10.48 -5.00
C ASN A 264 -12.88 -10.52 -4.50
N ILE A 265 -12.63 -9.88 -3.36
CA ILE A 265 -11.31 -9.82 -2.74
C ILE A 265 -11.32 -10.64 -1.46
N ILE A 266 -10.34 -11.53 -1.31
CA ILE A 266 -10.16 -12.30 -0.09
C ILE A 266 -8.83 -11.88 0.53
N ILE A 267 -8.87 -11.38 1.76
CA ILE A 267 -7.72 -10.94 2.54
C ILE A 267 -7.62 -11.84 3.78
N ARG A 268 -6.46 -12.45 3.97
CA ARG A 268 -6.15 -13.25 5.17
C ARG A 268 -4.83 -12.85 5.79
N ASN A 269 -4.76 -12.94 7.11
CA ASN A 269 -3.52 -12.87 7.88
C ASN A 269 -2.75 -11.54 7.71
N VAL A 270 -3.38 -10.41 8.05
CA VAL A 270 -2.69 -9.10 8.09
C VAL A 270 -2.05 -8.92 9.48
N ILE A 271 -0.73 -8.78 9.55
CA ILE A 271 0.02 -8.75 10.82
C ILE A 271 1.00 -7.57 10.82
N GLY A 272 0.60 -6.43 11.37
CA GLY A 272 1.43 -5.23 11.25
C GLY A 272 0.81 -4.01 11.91
N HIS A 273 1.38 -2.84 11.63
CA HIS A 273 0.84 -1.55 12.05
C HIS A 273 1.38 -0.43 11.14
N SER A 274 0.76 0.75 11.22
CA SER A 274 1.29 1.95 10.56
C SER A 274 2.17 2.73 11.54
N ALA A 275 3.45 2.88 11.21
CA ALA A 275 4.36 3.72 12.00
C ALA A 275 3.94 5.20 12.04
N GLY A 276 3.25 5.67 10.99
CA GLY A 276 2.65 7.00 10.95
C GLY A 276 1.37 7.16 11.78
N GLY A 277 0.84 6.06 12.32
CA GLY A 277 -0.42 6.04 13.06
C GLY A 277 -1.65 6.24 12.17
N HIS A 278 -1.57 5.82 10.90
CA HIS A 278 -2.68 5.87 9.94
C HIS A 278 -3.62 4.68 10.14
N GLN A 279 -4.07 4.01 9.08
CA GLN A 279 -4.87 2.80 9.22
C GLN A 279 -4.00 1.55 9.04
N ILE A 280 -4.43 0.40 9.53
CA ILE A 280 -3.80 -0.87 9.14
C ILE A 280 -4.42 -1.33 7.82
N VAL A 281 -5.75 -1.46 7.79
CA VAL A 281 -6.51 -1.76 6.57
C VAL A 281 -7.48 -0.62 6.27
N ARG A 282 -7.48 -0.14 5.02
CA ARG A 282 -8.42 0.87 4.54
C ARG A 282 -9.21 0.39 3.33
N PHE A 283 -10.51 0.60 3.38
CA PHE A 283 -11.42 0.46 2.24
C PHE A 283 -11.98 1.85 1.92
N LEU A 284 -11.64 2.39 0.75
CA LEU A 284 -12.05 3.73 0.33
C LEU A 284 -12.56 3.72 -1.11
N ASN A 285 -13.86 3.88 -1.28
CA ASN A 285 -14.52 4.08 -2.56
C ASN A 285 -15.27 5.42 -2.57
N THR A 286 -15.40 6.00 -3.77
CA THR A 286 -15.94 7.36 -3.97
C THR A 286 -16.61 7.45 -5.34
N ALA A 287 -17.41 8.50 -5.57
CA ALA A 287 -17.95 8.84 -6.90
C ALA A 287 -18.73 7.69 -7.58
N GLY A 288 -19.53 6.95 -6.80
CA GLY A 288 -20.37 5.86 -7.28
C GLY A 288 -19.64 4.55 -7.59
N LEU A 289 -18.32 4.47 -7.31
CA LEU A 289 -17.59 3.22 -7.43
C LEU A 289 -17.98 2.27 -6.29
N CYS A 290 -18.27 1.03 -6.66
CA CYS A 290 -18.68 0.01 -5.70
C CYS A 290 -17.49 -0.79 -5.17
N MET A 291 -17.57 -1.16 -3.89
CA MET A 291 -16.76 -2.17 -3.23
C MET A 291 -17.67 -3.28 -2.71
N ARG A 292 -17.52 -4.50 -3.26
CA ARG A 292 -18.43 -5.61 -2.94
C ARG A 292 -17.77 -6.96 -2.84
N ASN A 293 -18.36 -7.84 -2.03
CA ASN A 293 -17.90 -9.22 -1.83
C ASN A 293 -16.42 -9.25 -1.42
N ILE A 294 -16.14 -8.64 -0.27
CA ILE A 294 -14.79 -8.51 0.29
C ILE A 294 -14.74 -9.24 1.62
N VAL A 295 -13.79 -10.17 1.75
CA VAL A 295 -13.52 -10.89 2.99
C VAL A 295 -12.22 -10.36 3.57
N LEU A 296 -12.25 -9.92 4.82
CA LEU A 296 -11.07 -9.69 5.66
C LEU A 296 -11.15 -10.65 6.84
N ASP A 297 -10.27 -11.64 6.89
CA ASP A 297 -10.25 -12.66 7.92
C ASP A 297 -8.86 -12.77 8.55
N GLY A 298 -8.74 -12.26 9.77
CA GLY A 298 -7.49 -12.24 10.52
C GLY A 298 -6.71 -10.95 10.32
N LEU A 299 -6.76 -10.09 11.32
CA LEU A 299 -5.89 -8.92 11.47
C LEU A 299 -5.31 -8.90 12.89
N ILE A 300 -3.99 -8.79 13.00
CA ILE A 300 -3.28 -8.61 14.26
C ILE A 300 -2.51 -7.30 14.21
N ASP A 301 -2.97 -6.34 14.98
CA ASP A 301 -2.28 -5.08 15.23
C ASP A 301 -1.05 -5.33 16.12
N THR A 302 0.11 -4.97 15.58
CA THR A 302 1.42 -5.14 16.25
C THR A 302 2.00 -3.83 16.76
N SER A 303 1.20 -2.77 16.82
CA SER A 303 1.62 -1.44 17.26
C SER A 303 2.36 -1.51 18.61
N PRO A 304 3.60 -0.98 18.69
CA PRO A 304 4.28 -0.81 19.97
C PRO A 304 3.49 0.17 20.85
N GLY A 305 3.72 0.15 22.16
CA GLY A 305 3.00 1.03 23.10
C GLY A 305 3.16 2.54 22.86
N THR A 306 4.09 2.96 22.00
CA THR A 306 4.35 4.35 21.63
C THR A 306 3.62 4.79 20.37
N ILE A 307 3.02 3.87 19.63
CA ILE A 307 2.29 4.13 18.39
C ILE A 307 0.84 3.73 18.60
N THR A 308 -0.07 4.47 17.98
CA THR A 308 -1.49 4.15 18.01
C THR A 308 -2.07 4.48 16.65
N ASP A 309 -2.38 3.45 15.89
CA ASP A 309 -3.09 3.58 14.64
C ASP A 309 -4.46 4.25 14.85
N HIS A 310 -4.86 5.03 13.86
CA HIS A 310 -6.17 5.67 13.85
C HIS A 310 -7.28 4.61 13.77
N ALA A 311 -7.14 3.61 12.90
CA ALA A 311 -8.01 2.44 12.89
C ALA A 311 -7.28 1.17 12.45
N ALA A 312 -7.65 0.01 13.01
CA ALA A 312 -7.19 -1.26 12.45
C ALA A 312 -7.91 -1.54 11.12
N VAL A 313 -9.21 -1.26 11.03
CA VAL A 313 -9.98 -1.29 9.78
C VAL A 313 -10.77 -0.01 9.62
N ARG A 314 -10.55 0.74 8.54
CA ARG A 314 -11.35 1.90 8.15
C ARG A 314 -12.18 1.61 6.91
N ILE A 315 -13.47 1.92 6.97
CA ILE A 315 -14.43 1.74 5.88
C ILE A 315 -14.99 3.11 5.49
N GLY A 316 -14.69 3.54 4.27
CA GLY A 316 -15.09 4.82 3.70
C GLY A 316 -14.37 6.03 4.30
N ASP A 317 -14.86 7.21 3.92
CA ASP A 317 -14.37 8.51 4.38
C ASP A 317 -15.52 9.53 4.33
N ASP A 318 -15.52 10.49 5.24
CA ASP A 318 -16.52 11.55 5.34
C ASP A 318 -16.02 12.88 4.77
N ARG A 319 -14.73 12.98 4.46
CA ARG A 319 -14.14 14.22 3.96
C ARG A 319 -14.45 14.45 2.49
N ALA A 320 -14.91 15.65 2.17
CA ALA A 320 -15.23 16.07 0.81
C ALA A 320 -14.06 15.96 -0.19
N VAL A 321 -12.82 16.13 0.27
CA VAL A 321 -11.62 15.97 -0.59
C VAL A 321 -11.46 14.54 -1.14
N TRP A 322 -12.06 13.57 -0.45
CA TRP A 322 -12.12 12.17 -0.86
C TRP A 322 -13.51 11.78 -1.36
N GLY A 323 -14.37 12.74 -1.75
CA GLY A 323 -15.72 12.46 -2.23
C GLY A 323 -16.79 12.29 -1.13
N GLY A 324 -16.40 12.26 0.15
CA GLY A 324 -17.32 12.17 1.29
C GLY A 324 -18.05 10.82 1.42
N VAL A 325 -19.06 10.80 2.28
CA VAL A 325 -19.84 9.58 2.57
C VAL A 325 -20.53 9.07 1.32
N THR A 326 -20.21 7.84 0.90
CA THR A 326 -20.84 7.18 -0.24
C THR A 326 -22.27 6.73 0.08
N PRO A 327 -23.19 6.71 -0.90
CA PRO A 327 -24.51 6.14 -0.75
C PRO A 327 -24.51 4.68 -0.23
N LEU A 328 -25.51 4.33 0.59
CA LEU A 328 -25.74 2.94 1.00
C LEU A 328 -25.88 2.03 -0.22
N GLY A 329 -25.09 0.95 -0.25
CA GLY A 329 -25.03 0.00 -1.36
C GLY A 329 -23.77 0.12 -2.21
N ASP A 330 -23.07 1.24 -2.15
CA ASP A 330 -21.76 1.36 -2.82
C ASP A 330 -20.71 0.50 -2.10
N THR A 331 -20.81 0.38 -0.78
CA THR A 331 -19.94 -0.48 0.04
C THR A 331 -20.81 -1.55 0.72
N SER A 332 -20.73 -2.79 0.24
CA SER A 332 -21.63 -3.85 0.71
C SER A 332 -21.02 -5.24 0.63
N GLU A 333 -21.66 -6.23 1.25
CA GLU A 333 -21.27 -7.64 1.18
C GLU A 333 -19.85 -7.89 1.72
N PHE A 334 -19.49 -7.19 2.79
CA PHE A 334 -18.22 -7.40 3.49
C PHE A 334 -18.36 -8.49 4.55
N GLN A 335 -17.30 -9.25 4.74
CA GLN A 335 -17.14 -10.13 5.89
C GLN A 335 -15.84 -9.76 6.58
N ILE A 336 -15.93 -9.05 7.71
CA ILE A 336 -14.78 -8.62 8.51
C ILE A 336 -14.75 -9.48 9.77
N ARG A 337 -13.71 -10.29 9.91
CA ARG A 337 -13.61 -11.32 10.94
C ARG A 337 -12.24 -11.36 11.61
N ASN A 338 -12.24 -11.74 12.88
CA ASN A 338 -11.03 -12.08 13.64
C ASN A 338 -10.02 -10.93 13.71
N ILE A 339 -10.46 -9.79 14.25
CA ILE A 339 -9.68 -8.56 14.34
C ILE A 339 -9.18 -8.36 15.78
N PHE A 340 -7.85 -8.36 15.95
CA PHE A 340 -7.18 -8.07 17.21
C PHE A 340 -6.46 -6.73 17.08
N SER A 341 -6.97 -5.71 17.76
CA SER A 341 -6.57 -4.31 17.57
C SER A 341 -5.96 -3.69 18.83
N ARG A 342 -5.12 -2.67 18.61
CA ARG A 342 -4.62 -1.69 19.58
C ARG A 342 -4.86 -0.25 19.10
N ALA A 343 -5.53 -0.07 17.96
CA ALA A 343 -5.86 1.22 17.37
C ALA A 343 -6.93 1.99 18.17
N ARG A 344 -7.09 3.28 17.86
CA ARG A 344 -8.16 4.11 18.45
C ARG A 344 -9.54 3.56 18.13
N SER A 345 -9.74 3.07 16.91
CA SER A 345 -10.93 2.31 16.51
C SER A 345 -10.50 0.96 15.95
N ALA A 346 -10.98 -0.17 16.47
CA ALA A 346 -10.68 -1.45 15.82
C ALA A 346 -11.38 -1.50 14.46
N ILE A 347 -12.68 -1.20 14.42
CA ILE A 347 -13.42 -0.93 13.19
C ILE A 347 -13.93 0.50 13.21
N LEU A 348 -13.59 1.28 12.19
CA LEU A 348 -14.10 2.61 11.93
C LEU A 348 -14.93 2.62 10.64
N VAL A 349 -16.22 2.91 10.76
CA VAL A 349 -17.10 3.19 9.62
C VAL A 349 -17.21 4.71 9.50
N ALA A 350 -16.50 5.27 8.52
CA ALA A 350 -16.50 6.69 8.19
C ALA A 350 -17.16 7.00 6.84
N GLY A 351 -17.62 5.98 6.12
CA GLY A 351 -18.53 6.10 4.97
C GLY A 351 -19.83 5.32 5.21
N SER A 352 -20.36 4.65 4.20
CA SER A 352 -21.48 3.74 4.38
C SER A 352 -21.04 2.26 4.36
N LEU A 353 -21.85 1.40 4.97
CA LEU A 353 -21.71 -0.05 4.90
C LEU A 353 -23.09 -0.71 4.96
N CYS A 354 -23.36 -1.66 4.07
CA CYS A 354 -24.57 -2.48 4.18
C CYS A 354 -24.39 -3.96 3.83
N ASP A 355 -25.38 -4.77 4.21
CA ASP A 355 -25.49 -6.19 3.83
C ASP A 355 -24.21 -6.98 4.16
N SER A 356 -23.67 -6.76 5.36
CA SER A 356 -22.31 -7.17 5.74
C SER A 356 -22.28 -7.88 7.09
N VAL A 357 -21.13 -8.44 7.45
CA VAL A 357 -20.88 -9.10 8.73
C VAL A 357 -19.61 -8.55 9.36
N ILE A 358 -19.69 -8.21 10.65
CA ILE A 358 -18.55 -7.89 11.52
C ILE A 358 -18.60 -8.86 12.70
N ASP A 359 -17.59 -9.72 12.83
CA ASP A 359 -17.59 -10.78 13.83
C ASP A 359 -16.19 -11.02 14.44
N GLY A 360 -16.12 -11.16 15.76
CA GLY A 360 -14.86 -11.48 16.46
C GLY A 360 -13.87 -10.32 16.41
N VAL A 361 -14.27 -9.18 16.97
CA VAL A 361 -13.43 -7.97 17.07
C VAL A 361 -13.06 -7.74 18.52
N PHE A 362 -11.77 -7.67 18.80
CA PHE A 362 -11.23 -7.35 20.12
C PHE A 362 -10.33 -6.13 20.03
N ASN A 363 -10.68 -5.06 20.74
CA ASN A 363 -9.79 -3.91 20.91
C ASN A 363 -9.14 -3.92 22.29
N SER A 364 -7.81 -4.07 22.31
CA SER A 364 -7.00 -4.06 23.54
C SER A 364 -6.53 -2.67 23.96
N ASN A 365 -6.86 -1.63 23.20
CA ASN A 365 -6.60 -0.24 23.58
C ASN A 365 -7.62 0.23 24.64
N PRO A 366 -7.19 0.61 25.86
CA PRO A 366 -8.10 1.05 26.92
C PRO A 366 -8.84 2.36 26.60
N ASP A 367 -8.27 3.20 25.74
CA ASP A 367 -8.84 4.47 25.29
C ASP A 367 -9.52 4.35 23.92
N GLY A 368 -9.48 3.16 23.32
CA GLY A 368 -10.08 2.88 22.02
C GLY A 368 -11.55 2.47 22.10
N VAL A 369 -12.07 2.14 20.93
CA VAL A 369 -13.41 1.55 20.73
C VAL A 369 -13.34 0.42 19.70
N ALA A 370 -14.11 -0.64 19.91
CA ALA A 370 -14.09 -1.80 19.02
C ALA A 370 -14.86 -1.54 17.71
N LEU A 371 -15.98 -0.81 17.77
CA LEU A 371 -16.75 -0.39 16.60
C LEU A 371 -17.17 1.08 16.72
N ASN A 372 -16.76 1.90 15.76
CA ASN A 372 -17.06 3.33 15.68
C ASN A 372 -17.81 3.65 14.40
N LEU A 373 -19.06 4.12 14.53
CA LEU A 373 -19.91 4.56 13.41
C LEU A 373 -19.81 6.08 13.26
N ALA A 374 -18.66 6.57 12.79
CA ALA A 374 -18.36 8.00 12.74
C ALA A 374 -19.25 8.77 11.74
N SER A 375 -19.73 8.11 10.70
CA SER A 375 -20.64 8.65 9.69
C SER A 375 -22.13 8.54 10.06
N GLY A 376 -22.48 8.05 11.26
CA GLY A 376 -23.86 7.92 11.72
C GLY A 376 -24.50 6.56 11.44
N GLU A 377 -25.46 6.17 12.27
CA GLU A 377 -26.17 4.89 12.18
C GLU A 377 -26.99 4.75 10.89
N GLU A 378 -27.44 5.88 10.33
CA GLU A 378 -28.17 5.92 9.07
C GLU A 378 -27.36 5.40 7.88
N ASN A 379 -26.02 5.41 7.98
CA ASN A 379 -25.09 4.92 6.96
C ASN A 379 -24.64 3.47 7.22
N PHE A 380 -25.23 2.79 8.20
CA PHE A 380 -24.88 1.43 8.60
C PHE A 380 -26.14 0.54 8.65
N ARG A 381 -26.38 -0.25 7.60
CA ARG A 381 -27.67 -0.94 7.41
C ARG A 381 -27.53 -2.43 7.12
N ASN A 382 -28.33 -3.26 7.77
CA ASN A 382 -28.30 -4.72 7.57
C ASN A 382 -26.89 -5.31 7.74
N VAL A 383 -26.20 -4.88 8.80
CA VAL A 383 -24.89 -5.41 9.17
C VAL A 383 -25.03 -6.25 10.43
N ALA A 384 -24.72 -7.54 10.33
CA ALA A 384 -24.70 -8.42 11.49
C ALA A 384 -23.43 -8.17 12.29
N VAL A 385 -23.58 -7.82 13.56
CA VAL A 385 -22.46 -7.55 14.47
C VAL A 385 -22.50 -8.54 15.63
N SER A 386 -21.42 -9.32 15.80
CA SER A 386 -21.29 -10.31 16.88
C SER A 386 -19.88 -10.37 17.45
N ASN A 387 -19.74 -10.76 18.72
CA ASN A 387 -18.45 -10.97 19.37
C ASN A 387 -17.50 -9.75 19.26
N VAL A 388 -18.04 -8.54 19.47
CA VAL A 388 -17.29 -7.28 19.47
C VAL A 388 -17.06 -6.86 20.92
N CYS A 389 -15.79 -6.69 21.32
CA CYS A 389 -15.40 -6.48 22.71
C CYS A 389 -14.32 -5.41 22.85
N ASP A 390 -14.51 -4.52 23.83
CA ASP A 390 -13.49 -3.61 24.35
C ASP A 390 -12.90 -4.17 25.65
N VAL A 391 -11.63 -3.85 25.94
CA VAL A 391 -11.09 -4.07 27.29
C VAL A 391 -11.82 -3.15 28.27
N ILE A 392 -12.29 -3.71 29.40
CA ILE A 392 -13.02 -2.99 30.45
C ILE A 392 -12.22 -1.75 30.87
N ARG A 393 -12.78 -0.56 30.62
CA ARG A 393 -12.24 0.72 31.08
C ARG A 393 -12.12 0.69 32.60
N LYS A 394 -10.94 1.01 33.16
CA LYS A 394 -10.86 1.29 34.61
C LYS A 394 -11.81 2.46 34.90
N PRO A 395 -12.76 2.34 35.84
CA PRO A 395 -13.65 3.44 36.17
C PRO A 395 -12.80 4.64 36.63
N ILE A 396 -13.01 5.78 35.97
CA ILE A 396 -12.45 7.06 36.41
C ILE A 396 -13.02 7.31 37.79
N THR A 397 -12.20 7.17 38.83
CA THR A 397 -12.55 7.65 40.17
C THR A 397 -12.70 9.16 40.09
N ALA A 398 -13.94 9.64 40.11
CA ALA A 398 -14.26 11.06 40.21
C ALA A 398 -13.57 11.61 41.46
N LYS A 399 -12.51 12.39 41.29
CA LYS A 399 -12.01 13.25 42.37
C LYS A 399 -13.00 14.38 42.57
N HIS A 400 -13.94 14.16 43.48
CA HIS A 400 -14.50 15.25 44.26
C HIS A 400 -13.39 15.81 45.15
N GLU A 401 -12.88 16.98 44.81
CA GLU A 401 -12.35 17.90 45.83
C GLU A 401 -13.08 19.23 45.71
N LYS A 402 -14.10 19.36 46.56
CA LYS A 402 -14.50 20.65 47.12
C LYS A 402 -13.30 21.24 47.86
N LYS A 403 -12.88 22.44 47.47
CA LYS A 403 -12.35 23.48 48.37
C LYS A 403 -13.08 24.75 47.94
N GLY A 404 -14.01 25.31 48.72
CA GLY A 404 -13.88 25.62 50.14
C GLY A 404 -13.56 27.12 50.22
N GLU A 405 -14.61 27.95 50.20
CA GLU A 405 -14.53 29.33 50.65
C GLU A 405 -14.21 29.33 52.15
N GLU A 406 -13.13 30.00 52.55
CA GLU A 406 -13.05 30.68 53.84
C GLU A 406 -11.94 31.74 53.77
N GLY A 407 -12.27 32.96 54.17
CA GLY A 407 -11.41 34.13 54.01
C GLY A 407 -10.46 34.40 55.18
N ALA A 408 -9.65 35.45 55.01
CA ALA A 408 -9.29 36.49 55.99
C ALA A 408 -7.88 37.07 55.73
N ALA A 409 -7.86 38.39 55.47
CA ALA A 409 -7.01 39.41 56.10
C ALA A 409 -5.47 39.22 56.20
N ASN A 410 -4.71 40.11 55.54
CA ASN A 410 -3.88 41.18 56.17
C ASN A 410 -2.62 41.55 55.36
N GLY A 411 -2.53 42.83 54.97
CA GLY A 411 -1.41 43.72 55.30
C GLY A 411 -0.11 43.65 54.47
N ARG A 412 0.04 44.55 53.48
CA ARG A 412 0.83 45.79 53.55
C ARG A 412 0.77 46.54 52.22
#